data_AF-A0A831YHB5-F1
#
_entry.id   AF-A0A831YHB5-F1
#
_cell.length_a   1.000
_cell.length_b   1.000
_cell.length_c   1.000
_cell.angle_alpha   90.00
_cell.angle_beta   90.00
_cell.angle_gamma   90.00
#
_symmetry.space_group_name_H-M   'P 1'
#
loop_
_entity.id
_entity.type
_entity.pdbx_description
1 polymer ?
#
loop_
_entity_poly.entity_id
_entity_poly.type
_entity_poly.pdbx_seq_one_letter_code
_entity_poly.pdbx_strand_id
1 'polypeptide(L)'
;MIPDYPADYDNNPIDDNVERTFRNIEYAVGHHPNVNWIVPLQGKKDDIVSVVKSFEYVKDLGLLERYGYVAIAPTCTTNNVKFLRDVAQIIWKRVKQIEKDGHYIKIHMFGVTMRAWKDVAPYVDSTDTIVGNIWCRPLLGKMCTTKEEKAMAWRIFLERVAQVAAITRM
;
A
#
# COMPACT_ATOMS: atom_id res chain seq x y z
N MET A 1 -6.15 -7.48 6.90
CA MET A 1 -6.24 -6.02 6.70
C MET A 1 -7.65 -5.59 7.03
N ILE A 2 -7.84 -4.42 7.65
CA ILE A 2 -9.17 -3.83 7.86
C ILE A 2 -9.71 -3.38 6.48
N PRO A 3 -10.95 -3.73 6.09
CA PRO A 3 -11.53 -3.25 4.84
C PRO A 3 -11.66 -1.73 4.82
N ASP A 4 -11.13 -1.09 3.79
CA ASP A 4 -11.26 0.34 3.53
C ASP A 4 -12.15 0.65 2.31
N TYR A 5 -12.51 1.92 2.16
CA TYR A 5 -13.23 2.41 1.00
C TYR A 5 -12.28 3.26 0.15
N PRO A 6 -11.96 2.85 -1.10
CA PRO A 6 -11.04 3.60 -1.94
C PRO A 6 -11.48 5.04 -2.19
N ALA A 7 -10.62 6.01 -1.90
CA ALA A 7 -10.88 7.44 -2.09
C ALA A 7 -10.03 8.07 -3.22
N ASP A 8 -9.26 7.25 -3.94
CA ASP A 8 -8.23 7.64 -4.90
C ASP A 8 -8.64 7.46 -6.39
N TYR A 9 -9.90 7.15 -6.66
CA TYR A 9 -10.44 7.11 -8.02
C TYR A 9 -10.75 8.52 -8.55
N ASP A 10 -10.53 8.73 -9.86
CA ASP A 10 -11.02 9.93 -10.55
C ASP A 10 -12.56 9.94 -10.54
N ASN A 11 -13.14 11.12 -10.31
CA ASN A 11 -14.60 11.31 -10.26
C ASN A 11 -15.30 10.36 -9.28
N ASN A 12 -14.72 10.14 -8.10
CA ASN A 12 -15.34 9.34 -7.07
C ASN A 12 -16.73 9.91 -6.72
N PRO A 13 -17.83 9.16 -6.91
CA PRO A 13 -19.17 9.65 -6.63
C PRO A 13 -19.49 9.70 -5.12
N ILE A 14 -18.58 9.21 -4.27
CA ILE A 14 -18.75 9.16 -2.82
C ILE A 14 -17.66 10.02 -2.17
N ASP A 15 -18.10 11.13 -1.57
CA ASP A 15 -17.20 12.13 -1.02
C ASP A 15 -16.55 11.73 0.32
N ASP A 16 -17.18 10.82 1.08
CA ASP A 16 -16.83 10.51 2.48
C ASP A 16 -16.12 9.15 2.68
N ASN A 17 -15.45 8.62 1.65
CA ASN A 17 -14.80 7.30 1.74
C ASN A 17 -13.66 7.23 2.76
N VAL A 18 -12.96 8.34 3.04
CA VAL A 18 -11.94 8.40 4.09
C VAL A 18 -12.60 8.23 5.47
N GLU A 19 -13.69 8.94 5.71
CA GLU A 19 -14.46 8.89 6.95
C GLU A 19 -15.15 7.53 7.14
N ARG A 20 -15.64 6.92 6.05
CA ARG A 20 -16.14 5.53 6.07
C ARG A 20 -15.05 4.54 6.46
N THR A 21 -13.83 4.75 5.97
CA THR A 21 -12.68 3.92 6.34
C THR A 21 -12.39 4.04 7.82
N PHE A 22 -12.43 5.24 8.40
CA PHE A 22 -12.28 5.43 9.86
C PHE A 22 -13.35 4.69 10.66
N ARG A 23 -14.63 4.77 10.25
CA ARG A 23 -15.72 4.01 10.87
C ARG A 23 -15.48 2.49 10.80
N ASN A 24 -14.97 1.98 9.68
CA ASN A 24 -14.60 0.56 9.55
C ASN A 24 -13.42 0.18 10.46
N ILE A 25 -12.44 1.07 10.62
CA ILE A 25 -11.32 0.85 11.54
C ILE A 25 -11.85 0.71 12.96
N GLU A 26 -12.63 1.68 13.45
CA GLU A 26 -13.23 1.64 14.79
C GLU A 26 -14.07 0.37 14.99
N TYR A 27 -14.93 0.04 14.01
CA TYR A 27 -15.76 -1.16 14.06
C TYR A 27 -14.91 -2.43 14.17
N ALA A 28 -13.90 -2.60 13.30
CA ALA A 28 -13.09 -3.81 13.25
C ALA A 28 -12.26 -4.00 14.54
N VAL A 29 -11.63 -2.94 15.04
CA VAL A 29 -10.78 -3.03 16.25
C VAL A 29 -11.60 -3.20 17.53
N GLY A 30 -12.86 -2.74 17.53
CA GLY A 30 -13.80 -2.89 18.64
C GLY A 30 -14.49 -4.26 18.68
N HIS A 31 -14.95 -4.75 17.54
CA HIS A 31 -15.71 -6.02 17.46
C HIS A 31 -14.81 -7.25 17.31
N HIS A 32 -13.59 -7.08 16.80
CA HIS A 32 -12.64 -8.17 16.58
C HIS A 32 -11.27 -7.84 17.18
N PRO A 33 -11.19 -7.64 18.51
CA PRO A 33 -9.99 -7.11 19.16
C PRO A 33 -8.79 -8.08 19.15
N ASN A 34 -9.04 -9.37 18.97
CA ASN A 34 -8.02 -10.43 18.98
C ASN A 34 -7.38 -10.68 17.61
N VAL A 35 -7.86 -10.01 16.56
CA VAL A 35 -7.29 -10.13 15.22
C VAL A 35 -6.11 -9.17 15.12
N ASN A 36 -4.96 -9.66 14.64
CA ASN A 36 -3.82 -8.82 14.34
C ASN A 36 -4.05 -8.07 13.02
N TRP A 37 -4.58 -6.85 13.10
CA TRP A 37 -4.99 -6.07 11.96
C TRP A 37 -3.80 -5.40 11.25
N ILE A 38 -3.94 -5.22 9.93
CA ILE A 38 -3.15 -4.24 9.18
C ILE A 38 -4.06 -3.03 9.00
N VAL A 39 -3.66 -1.87 9.52
CA VAL A 39 -4.49 -0.68 9.54
C VAL A 39 -4.25 0.18 8.28
N PRO A 40 -5.27 0.40 7.44
CA PRO A 40 -5.14 1.22 6.25
C PRO A 40 -5.02 2.71 6.59
N LEU A 41 -4.13 3.39 5.88
CA LEU A 41 -3.99 4.84 5.81
C LEU A 41 -4.58 5.29 4.48
N GLN A 42 -5.89 5.55 4.46
CA GLN A 42 -6.61 6.00 3.27
C GLN A 42 -6.46 7.51 3.08
N GLY A 43 -6.64 8.01 1.86
CA GLY A 43 -6.60 9.44 1.57
C GLY A 43 -7.15 9.77 0.19
N LYS A 44 -7.40 11.05 -0.07
CA LYS A 44 -7.83 11.52 -1.39
C LYS A 44 -6.73 11.28 -2.42
N LYS A 45 -7.15 11.18 -3.69
CA LYS A 45 -6.25 10.97 -4.83
C LYS A 45 -5.09 11.97 -4.83
N ASP A 46 -3.87 11.45 -4.87
CA ASP A 46 -2.61 12.21 -4.92
C ASP A 46 -2.47 13.29 -3.82
N ASP A 47 -3.18 13.15 -2.69
CA ASP A 47 -3.16 14.09 -1.56
C ASP A 47 -2.41 13.51 -0.36
N ILE A 48 -1.14 13.92 -0.23
CA ILE A 48 -0.27 13.52 0.88
C ILE A 48 -0.84 13.98 2.22
N VAL A 49 -1.45 15.17 2.28
CA VAL A 49 -2.00 15.72 3.53
C VAL A 49 -3.16 14.87 4.01
N SER A 50 -4.00 14.39 3.10
CA SER A 50 -5.09 13.46 3.43
C SER A 50 -4.57 12.16 4.04
N VAL A 51 -3.51 11.56 3.49
CA VAL A 51 -2.90 10.33 4.04
C VAL A 51 -2.29 10.58 5.41
N VAL A 52 -1.61 11.72 5.57
CA VAL A 52 -1.03 12.15 6.85
C VAL A 52 -2.11 12.30 7.92
N LYS A 53 -3.26 12.90 7.61
CA LYS A 53 -4.38 13.01 8.57
C LYS A 53 -4.87 11.63 9.03
N SER A 54 -4.96 10.67 8.11
CA SER A 54 -5.31 9.29 8.46
C SER A 54 -4.27 8.63 9.36
N PHE A 55 -2.98 8.91 9.14
CA PHE A 55 -1.93 8.46 10.04
C PHE A 55 -2.07 9.04 11.44
N GLU A 56 -2.28 10.35 11.57
CA GLU A 56 -2.45 10.99 12.89
C GLU A 56 -3.69 10.43 13.61
N TYR A 57 -4.80 10.23 12.89
CA TYR A 57 -6.00 9.62 13.44
C TYR A 57 -5.75 8.18 13.95
N VAL A 58 -5.09 7.34 13.16
CA VAL A 58 -4.73 5.97 13.55
C VAL A 58 -3.79 5.94 14.75
N LYS A 59 -2.84 6.88 14.81
CA LYS A 59 -1.93 7.07 15.94
C LYS A 59 -2.67 7.50 17.20
N ASP A 60 -3.58 8.48 17.11
CA ASP A 60 -4.32 9.00 18.25
C ASP A 60 -5.27 7.95 18.86
N LEU A 61 -5.70 6.97 18.06
CA LEU A 61 -6.44 5.78 18.52
C LEU A 61 -5.54 4.70 19.18
N GLY A 62 -4.21 4.89 19.23
CA GLY A 62 -3.25 3.94 19.80
C GLY A 62 -3.07 2.65 18.98
N LEU A 63 -3.44 2.67 17.70
CA LEU A 63 -3.44 1.46 16.87
C LEU A 63 -2.05 1.10 16.34
N LEU A 64 -1.15 2.07 16.26
CA LEU A 64 0.23 1.86 15.82
C LEU A 64 1.02 1.02 16.84
N GLU A 65 0.83 1.32 18.12
CA GLU A 65 1.38 0.57 19.25
C GLU A 65 0.72 -0.80 19.35
N ARG A 66 -0.61 -0.86 19.17
CA ARG A 66 -1.37 -2.10 19.32
C ARG A 66 -1.06 -3.16 18.26
N TYR A 67 -0.97 -2.77 16.98
CA TYR A 67 -0.85 -3.73 15.88
C TYR A 67 0.53 -3.76 15.22
N GLY A 68 1.32 -2.68 15.35
CA GLY A 68 2.65 -2.62 14.73
C GLY A 68 2.65 -2.80 13.21
N TYR A 69 1.52 -2.55 12.52
CA TYR A 69 1.42 -2.73 11.08
C TYR A 69 0.39 -1.78 10.45
N VAL A 70 0.88 -0.89 9.57
CA VAL A 70 0.06 0.01 8.76
C VAL A 70 0.25 -0.24 7.27
N ALA A 71 -0.74 0.21 6.48
CA ALA A 71 -0.66 0.13 5.04
C ALA A 71 -1.12 1.43 4.36
N ILE A 72 -0.30 1.99 3.48
CA ILE A 72 -0.64 3.18 2.69
C ILE A 72 -1.55 2.76 1.54
N ALA A 73 -2.79 3.24 1.51
CA ALA A 73 -3.85 2.75 0.62
C ALA A 73 -4.00 3.48 -0.73
N PRO A 74 -3.96 4.82 -0.84
CA PRO A 74 -4.27 5.52 -2.10
C PRO A 74 -3.10 5.50 -3.07
N THR A 75 -2.84 4.34 -3.66
CA THR A 75 -1.56 4.01 -4.32
C THR A 75 -1.76 3.21 -5.61
N CYS A 76 -2.82 2.41 -5.68
CA CYS A 76 -3.13 1.54 -6.82
C CYS A 76 -3.55 2.29 -8.08
N THR A 77 -4.17 3.48 -7.95
CA THR A 77 -4.72 4.24 -9.10
C THR A 77 -3.76 5.29 -9.65
N THR A 78 -2.64 5.56 -8.96
CA THR A 78 -1.69 6.60 -9.31
C THR A 78 -0.41 6.02 -9.93
N ASN A 79 0.10 6.69 -10.96
CA ASN A 79 1.42 6.44 -11.54
C ASN A 79 2.43 7.54 -11.20
N ASN A 80 2.05 8.47 -10.32
CA ASN A 80 2.89 9.59 -9.92
C ASN A 80 3.98 9.10 -8.95
N VAL A 81 5.16 8.80 -9.50
CA VAL A 81 6.32 8.31 -8.73
C VAL A 81 6.72 9.29 -7.63
N LYS A 82 6.62 10.60 -7.87
CA LYS A 82 6.94 11.61 -6.86
C LYS A 82 5.98 11.51 -5.67
N PHE A 83 4.67 11.47 -5.93
CA PHE A 83 3.67 11.30 -4.87
C PHE A 83 3.91 10.01 -4.07
N LEU A 84 4.09 8.87 -4.75
CA LEU A 84 4.33 7.57 -4.12
C LEU A 84 5.57 7.58 -3.23
N ARG A 85 6.69 8.13 -3.72
CA ARG A 85 7.93 8.27 -2.93
C ARG A 85 7.75 9.21 -1.75
N ASP A 86 7.16 10.38 -1.98
CA ASP A 86 7.05 11.43 -0.97
C ASP A 86 6.12 10.97 0.16
N VAL A 87 4.98 10.33 -0.14
CA VAL A 87 4.08 9.77 0.89
C VAL A 87 4.75 8.64 1.68
N ALA A 88 5.45 7.72 1.01
CA ALA A 88 6.17 6.63 1.67
C ALA A 88 7.24 7.17 2.64
N GLN A 89 8.07 8.11 2.18
CA GLN A 89 9.10 8.73 3.00
C GLN A 89 8.51 9.48 4.20
N ILE A 90 7.41 10.20 4.00
CA ILE A 90 6.76 10.99 5.05
C ILE A 90 6.15 10.08 6.12
N ILE A 91 5.46 9.02 5.74
CA ILE A 91 4.89 8.04 6.68
C ILE A 91 6.02 7.30 7.41
N TRP A 92 7.07 6.87 6.71
CA TRP A 92 8.23 6.25 7.32
C TRP A 92 8.87 7.14 8.39
N LYS A 93 9.11 8.42 8.10
CA LYS A 93 9.68 9.38 9.08
C LYS A 93 8.81 9.49 10.33
N ARG A 94 7.49 9.56 10.18
CA ARG A 94 6.55 9.63 11.31
C ARG A 94 6.55 8.34 12.13
N VAL A 95 6.55 7.19 11.47
CA VAL A 95 6.67 5.89 12.15
C VAL A 95 7.96 5.84 12.98
N LYS A 96 9.10 6.26 12.42
CA LYS A 96 10.39 6.27 13.15
C LYS A 96 10.44 7.23 14.35
N GLN A 97 9.54 8.22 14.43
CA GLN A 97 9.41 9.08 15.62
C GLN A 97 8.64 8.40 16.77
N ILE A 98 7.86 7.37 16.46
CA ILE A 98 6.99 6.65 17.40
C ILE A 98 7.64 5.37 17.89
N GLU A 99 8.37 4.67 17.02
CA GLU A 99 9.13 3.47 17.38
C GLU A 99 10.06 3.76 18.58
N LYS A 100 9.84 3.04 19.68
CA LYS A 100 10.61 3.11 20.93
C LYS A 100 10.79 1.71 21.48
N ASP A 101 11.87 1.49 22.23
CA ASP A 101 12.08 0.30 23.06
C ASP A 101 11.85 -1.05 22.34
N GLY A 102 12.26 -1.14 21.06
CA GLY A 102 12.15 -2.36 20.26
C GLY A 102 10.77 -2.59 19.61
N HIS A 103 9.82 -1.67 19.77
CA HIS A 103 8.55 -1.70 19.04
C HIS A 103 8.76 -1.26 17.59
N TYR A 104 8.72 -2.23 16.66
CA TYR A 104 8.85 -2.00 15.23
C TYR A 104 7.48 -1.95 14.56
N ILE A 105 7.23 -0.93 13.74
CA ILE A 105 5.98 -0.78 13.00
C ILE A 105 6.26 -1.04 11.52
N LYS A 106 5.65 -2.10 10.98
CA LYS A 106 5.72 -2.43 9.56
C LYS A 106 4.90 -1.47 8.72
N ILE A 107 5.41 -1.13 7.55
CA ILE A 107 4.76 -0.28 6.55
C ILE A 107 4.55 -1.10 5.28
N HIS A 108 3.30 -1.32 4.92
CA HIS A 108 2.90 -1.85 3.61
C HIS A 108 2.46 -0.71 2.69
N MET A 109 2.60 -0.89 1.38
CA MET A 109 2.11 0.05 0.39
C MET A 109 1.39 -0.71 -0.72
N PHE A 110 0.09 -0.44 -0.91
CA PHE A 110 -0.73 -1.26 -1.80
C PHE A 110 -0.40 -1.05 -3.28
N GLY A 111 -0.38 -2.14 -4.06
CA GLY A 111 -0.42 -2.11 -5.52
C GLY A 111 0.53 -1.12 -6.21
N VAL A 112 1.71 -0.84 -5.64
CA VAL A 112 2.59 0.22 -6.14
C VAL A 112 3.08 -0.14 -7.52
N THR A 113 3.02 0.81 -8.45
CA THR A 113 3.60 0.63 -9.79
C THR A 113 5.07 0.22 -9.70
N MET A 114 5.46 -0.84 -10.42
CA MET A 114 6.84 -1.37 -10.40
C MET A 114 7.90 -0.30 -10.70
N ARG A 115 7.54 0.73 -11.47
CA ARG A 115 8.42 1.86 -11.78
C ARG A 115 8.89 2.62 -10.53
N ALA A 116 8.04 2.70 -9.50
CA ALA A 116 8.31 3.42 -8.27
C ALA A 116 9.01 2.55 -7.21
N TRP A 117 9.15 1.23 -7.41
CA TRP A 117 9.69 0.31 -6.40
C TRP A 117 11.07 0.72 -5.90
N LYS A 118 11.98 1.12 -6.80
CA LYS A 118 13.31 1.60 -6.43
C LYS A 118 13.28 2.84 -5.53
N ASP A 119 12.25 3.67 -5.67
CA ASP A 119 12.10 4.94 -4.96
C ASP A 119 11.38 4.76 -3.61
N VAL A 120 10.48 3.76 -3.50
CA VAL A 120 9.72 3.48 -2.27
C VAL A 120 10.35 2.41 -1.37
N ALA A 121 11.13 1.48 -1.93
CA ALA A 121 11.72 0.35 -1.20
C ALA A 121 12.54 0.74 0.05
N PRO A 122 13.23 1.90 0.13
CA PRO A 122 13.89 2.32 1.36
C PRO A 122 12.94 2.65 2.53
N TYR A 123 11.65 2.84 2.26
CA TYR A 123 10.68 3.40 3.20
C TYR A 123 9.53 2.45 3.56
N VAL A 124 9.43 1.30 2.89
CA VAL A 124 8.33 0.33 3.07
C VAL A 124 8.88 -1.08 3.25
N ASP A 125 8.23 -1.89 4.06
CA ASP A 125 8.58 -3.29 4.30
C ASP A 125 8.03 -4.23 3.23
N SER A 126 6.93 -3.84 2.59
CA SER A 126 6.22 -4.71 1.65
C SER A 126 5.31 -3.93 0.70
N THR A 127 5.05 -4.52 -0.47
CA THR A 127 4.03 -4.09 -1.45
C THR A 127 3.45 -5.32 -2.14
N ASP A 128 2.21 -5.24 -2.63
CA ASP A 128 1.59 -6.27 -3.45
C ASP A 128 1.54 -5.86 -4.94
N THR A 129 1.37 -6.85 -5.83
CA THR A 129 1.29 -6.57 -7.26
C THR A 129 0.53 -7.67 -8.02
N ILE A 130 -0.21 -7.28 -9.07
CA ILE A 130 -0.91 -8.22 -9.94
C ILE A 130 -0.05 -8.51 -11.17
N VAL A 131 0.86 -9.46 -11.04
CA VAL A 131 1.82 -9.85 -12.08
C VAL A 131 1.16 -10.22 -13.41
N GLY A 132 0.06 -10.98 -13.38
CA GLY A 132 -0.62 -11.41 -14.60
C GLY A 132 -1.02 -10.25 -15.50
N ASN A 133 -1.71 -9.26 -14.93
CA ASN A 133 -2.24 -8.13 -15.71
C ASN A 133 -1.14 -7.18 -16.21
N ILE A 134 -0.02 -7.08 -15.48
CA ILE A 134 1.14 -6.27 -15.88
C ILE A 134 1.71 -6.75 -17.21
N TRP A 135 1.68 -8.07 -17.47
CA TRP A 135 2.22 -8.65 -18.70
C TRP A 135 1.17 -8.91 -19.77
N CYS A 136 0.02 -9.45 -19.40
CA CYS A 136 -1.00 -9.79 -20.40
C CYS A 136 -1.63 -8.55 -21.04
N ARG A 137 -1.82 -7.43 -20.34
CA ARG A 137 -2.40 -6.23 -20.98
C ARG A 137 -1.53 -5.71 -22.11
N PRO A 138 -0.22 -5.48 -21.93
CA PRO A 138 0.66 -5.07 -23.02
C PRO A 138 0.86 -6.15 -24.10
N LEU A 139 0.99 -7.42 -23.73
CA LEU A 139 1.34 -8.49 -24.67
C LEU A 139 0.14 -9.03 -25.46
N LEU A 140 -1.03 -9.12 -24.82
CA LEU A 140 -2.22 -9.78 -25.36
C LEU A 140 -3.39 -8.81 -25.57
N GLY A 141 -3.28 -7.55 -25.14
CA GLY A 141 -4.38 -6.58 -25.18
C GLY A 141 -5.52 -6.88 -24.20
N LYS A 142 -5.37 -7.87 -23.32
CA LYS A 142 -6.40 -8.32 -22.36
C LYS A 142 -5.78 -8.79 -21.03
N MET A 143 -6.61 -8.99 -20.02
CA MET A 143 -6.18 -9.62 -18.76
C MET A 143 -5.91 -11.11 -18.97
N CYS A 144 -4.98 -11.70 -18.21
CA CYS A 144 -4.78 -13.16 -18.26
C CYS A 144 -6.01 -13.85 -17.64
N THR A 145 -6.75 -14.62 -18.42
CA THR A 145 -7.90 -15.38 -17.94
C THR A 145 -7.62 -16.87 -17.89
N THR A 146 -6.69 -17.38 -18.69
CA THR A 146 -6.34 -18.82 -18.71
C THR A 146 -5.13 -19.15 -17.82
N LYS A 147 -4.95 -20.44 -17.54
CA LYS A 147 -3.80 -20.95 -16.76
C LYS A 147 -2.49 -20.72 -17.52
N GLU A 148 -2.51 -20.92 -18.83
CA GLU A 148 -1.36 -20.80 -19.73
C GLU A 148 -0.89 -19.34 -19.80
N GLU A 149 -1.84 -18.39 -19.93
CA GLU A 149 -1.55 -16.95 -19.93
C GLU A 149 -0.93 -16.51 -18.59
N LYS A 150 -1.47 -16.98 -17.46
CA LYS A 150 -0.94 -16.69 -16.13
C LYS A 150 0.46 -17.30 -15.94
N ALA A 151 0.70 -18.52 -16.41
CA ALA A 151 2.00 -19.17 -16.32
C ALA A 151 3.07 -18.45 -17.15
N MET A 152 2.71 -17.99 -18.35
CA MET A 152 3.58 -17.17 -19.20
C MET A 152 3.95 -15.84 -18.51
N ALA A 153 2.95 -15.10 -18.02
CA ALA A 153 3.18 -13.84 -17.31
C ALA A 153 4.06 -14.03 -16.06
N TRP A 154 3.84 -15.13 -15.33
CA TRP A 154 4.64 -15.47 -14.16
C TRP A 154 6.11 -15.77 -14.51
N ARG A 155 6.37 -16.50 -15.60
CA ARG A 155 7.75 -16.76 -16.06
C ARG A 155 8.49 -15.48 -16.41
N ILE A 156 7.85 -14.58 -17.18
CA ILE A 156 8.45 -13.29 -17.56
C ILE A 156 8.76 -12.46 -16.30
N PHE A 157 7.87 -12.47 -15.32
CA PHE A 157 8.10 -11.81 -14.04
C PHE A 157 9.31 -12.38 -13.30
N LEU A 158 9.39 -13.71 -13.15
CA LEU A 158 10.50 -14.36 -12.46
C LEU A 158 11.83 -14.06 -13.15
N GLU A 159 11.88 -14.05 -14.48
CA GLU A 159 13.06 -13.65 -15.25
C GLU A 159 13.49 -12.22 -14.92
N ARG A 160 12.55 -11.26 -14.87
CA ARG A 160 12.86 -9.89 -14.46
C ARG A 160 13.28 -9.78 -13.00
N VAL A 161 12.62 -10.48 -12.08
CA VAL A 161 12.99 -10.47 -10.66
C VAL A 161 14.40 -11.03 -10.49
N ALA A 162 14.74 -12.12 -11.18
CA ALA A 162 16.09 -12.68 -11.15
C ALA A 162 17.15 -11.68 -11.65
N GLN A 163 16.86 -10.94 -12.72
CA GLN A 163 17.73 -9.86 -13.20
C GLN A 163 17.92 -8.76 -12.16
N VAL A 164 16.84 -8.34 -11.49
CA VAL A 164 16.91 -7.30 -10.44
C VAL A 164 17.62 -7.81 -9.19
N ALA A 165 17.38 -9.05 -8.78
CA ALA A 165 18.03 -9.66 -7.62
C ALA A 165 19.54 -9.87 -7.83
N ALA A 166 19.98 -10.05 -9.07
CA ALA A 166 21.40 -10.11 -9.44
C ALA A 166 22.11 -8.75 -9.37
N ILE A 167 21.37 -7.63 -9.22
CA ILE A 167 21.95 -6.31 -9.01
C ILE A 167 22.33 -6.21 -7.53
N THR A 168 23.61 -6.46 -7.23
CA THR A 168 24.18 -6.25 -5.90
C THR A 168 24.13 -4.77 -5.55
N ARG A 169 23.63 -4.42 -4.35
CA ARG A 169 23.73 -3.07 -3.79
C ARG A 169 25.22 -2.70 -3.67
N MET A 170 25.65 -1.65 -4.37
CA MET A 170 26.90 -0.96 -4.07
C MET A 170 26.83 -0.26 -2.72
#